data_AF-A0A955XI58-F1
#
_entry.id   AF-A0A955XI58-F1
#
_cell.length_a   1.000
_cell.length_b   1.000
_cell.length_c   1.000
_cell.angle_alpha   90.00
_cell.angle_beta   90.00
_cell.angle_gamma   90.00
#
_symmetry.space_group_name_H-M   'P 1'
#
loop_
_entity.id
_entity.type
_entity.pdbx_description
1 polymer ?
#
loop_
_entity_poly.entity_id
_entity_poly.type
_entity_poly.pdbx_seq_one_letter_code
_entity_poly.pdbx_strand_id
1 'polypeptide(L)'
;AVFERLLPAWNRARLDWDRQAREASGARALQEVEAAAKALREGADAVDPALGAAVERLTTEARGLHVAGRRWYQLVADLNEAVRTLGLPYYLDPTVYVFKHGDGLRRHFRMRTYRVERVGRFRAGGDDFAALHVRRLDRRGPDGRRLLGFSRDLQRFAIVQVDELEDFEGSLFTGAAHDPPRCDEPDRYEAQGGLERCGELLAKVVDEAETGLGEGLALLTERHELQHQIDGPHLAMSGAVLDRLAGRSEGLQNRVNRELSAYVAQMTAPQVAPRLGLIHLVRFVLNGDPRHHLYHVAVIAFEALVDRRLTDSDGVADLDAVVAAFVELSTLGDGALRVRAAEAWSDLYGGGLPNVEILEVSRPPDGA
;
A
#
# COMPACT_ATOMS: atom_id res chain seq x y z
N ALA A 1 -19.64 -17.49 2.83
CA ALA A 1 -20.02 -17.18 4.24
C ALA A 1 -18.85 -17.18 5.24
N VAL A 2 -17.92 -18.15 5.16
CA VAL A 2 -16.76 -18.29 6.07
C VAL A 2 -15.93 -16.99 6.12
N PHE A 3 -15.43 -16.53 4.99
CA PHE A 3 -14.51 -15.39 4.90
C PHE A 3 -15.17 -14.02 5.02
N GLU A 4 -16.41 -13.89 4.55
CA GLU A 4 -17.12 -12.60 4.54
C GLU A 4 -17.78 -12.27 5.89
N ARG A 5 -18.15 -13.29 6.68
CA ARG A 5 -18.92 -13.09 7.92
C ARG A 5 -18.26 -13.71 9.14
N LEU A 6 -18.03 -15.03 9.10
CA LEU A 6 -17.64 -15.79 10.29
C LEU A 6 -16.22 -15.45 10.74
N LEU A 7 -15.28 -15.35 9.79
CA LEU A 7 -13.89 -15.06 10.06
C LEU A 7 -13.68 -13.61 10.56
N PRO A 8 -14.28 -12.57 9.94
CA PRO A 8 -14.29 -11.22 10.51
C PRO A 8 -14.94 -11.17 11.90
N ALA A 9 -16.02 -11.92 12.13
CA ALA A 9 -16.68 -11.96 13.45
C ALA A 9 -15.75 -12.55 14.52
N TRP A 10 -15.09 -13.66 14.24
CA TRP A 10 -14.11 -14.25 15.15
C TRP A 10 -12.92 -13.33 15.41
N ASN A 11 -12.35 -12.70 14.36
CA ASN A 11 -11.23 -11.77 14.51
C ASN A 11 -11.61 -10.55 15.37
N ARG A 12 -12.84 -10.02 15.21
CA ARG A 12 -13.35 -8.94 16.07
C ARG A 12 -13.51 -9.39 17.52
N ALA A 13 -14.19 -10.51 17.76
CA ALA A 13 -14.36 -11.06 19.11
C ALA A 13 -13.01 -11.28 19.80
N ARG A 14 -12.01 -11.79 19.06
CA ARG A 14 -10.64 -11.96 19.55
C ARG A 14 -10.02 -10.64 19.99
N LEU A 15 -10.10 -9.60 19.16
CA LEU A 15 -9.50 -8.30 19.46
C LEU A 15 -10.20 -7.59 20.62
N ASP A 16 -11.51 -7.77 20.75
CA ASP A 16 -12.29 -7.22 21.85
C ASP A 16 -11.99 -7.97 23.16
N TRP A 17 -11.86 -9.30 23.12
CA TRP A 17 -11.37 -10.10 24.25
C TRP A 17 -9.95 -9.73 24.65
N ASP A 18 -9.03 -9.61 23.69
CA ASP A 18 -7.65 -9.20 23.94
C ASP A 18 -7.59 -7.83 24.65
N ARG A 19 -8.50 -6.91 24.33
CA ARG A 19 -8.64 -5.62 25.03
C ARG A 19 -9.18 -5.80 26.45
N GLN A 20 -10.28 -6.55 26.63
CA GLN A 20 -10.96 -6.71 27.92
C GLN A 20 -10.22 -7.60 28.93
N ALA A 21 -9.57 -8.66 28.46
CA ALA A 21 -8.74 -9.52 29.32
C ALA A 21 -7.60 -8.72 29.98
N ARG A 22 -7.17 -7.61 29.34
CA ARG A 22 -6.16 -6.69 29.87
C ARG A 22 -6.73 -5.66 30.85
N GLU A 23 -8.05 -5.54 30.96
CA GLU A 23 -8.78 -4.69 31.92
C GLU A 23 -9.36 -5.51 33.09
N ALA A 24 -8.87 -6.74 33.29
CA ALA A 24 -9.29 -7.68 34.34
C ALA A 24 -10.77 -8.15 34.28
N SER A 25 -11.42 -8.05 33.11
CA SER A 25 -12.83 -8.42 32.88
C SER A 25 -13.00 -9.26 31.60
N GLY A 26 -12.35 -10.43 31.52
CA GLY A 26 -12.24 -11.19 30.25
C GLY A 26 -13.22 -12.34 30.01
N ALA A 27 -13.96 -12.81 31.02
CA ALA A 27 -14.68 -14.10 30.93
C ALA A 27 -15.81 -14.11 29.88
N ARG A 28 -16.63 -13.06 29.83
CA ARG A 28 -17.70 -12.94 28.84
C ARG A 28 -17.17 -12.82 27.41
N ALA A 29 -16.16 -11.97 27.20
CA ALA A 29 -15.55 -11.83 25.89
C ALA A 29 -14.85 -13.13 25.43
N LEU A 30 -14.30 -13.92 26.35
CA LEU A 30 -13.75 -15.24 26.01
C LEU A 30 -14.85 -16.19 25.51
N GLN A 31 -16.02 -16.21 26.14
CA GLN A 31 -17.16 -17.00 25.66
C GLN A 31 -17.60 -16.57 24.25
N GLU A 32 -17.59 -15.28 23.95
CA GLU A 32 -17.89 -14.75 22.62
C GLU A 32 -16.85 -15.20 21.58
N VAL A 33 -15.56 -15.22 21.95
CA VAL A 33 -14.49 -15.78 21.09
C VAL A 33 -14.71 -17.26 20.82
N GLU A 34 -15.05 -18.05 21.84
CA GLU A 34 -15.28 -19.49 21.71
C GLU A 34 -16.50 -19.80 20.84
N ALA A 35 -17.60 -19.07 21.04
CA ALA A 35 -18.80 -19.21 20.21
C ALA A 35 -18.51 -18.85 18.75
N ALA A 36 -17.79 -17.75 18.50
CA ALA A 36 -17.39 -17.34 17.15
C ALA A 36 -16.42 -18.34 16.50
N ALA A 37 -15.48 -18.89 17.27
CA ALA A 37 -14.55 -19.93 16.80
C ALA A 37 -15.29 -21.21 16.41
N LYS A 38 -16.26 -21.66 17.21
CA LYS A 38 -17.10 -22.82 16.91
C LYS A 38 -17.88 -22.61 15.60
N ALA A 39 -18.58 -21.49 15.47
CA ALA A 39 -19.34 -21.17 14.27
C ALA A 39 -18.44 -21.07 13.02
N LEU A 40 -17.25 -20.49 13.16
CA LEU A 40 -16.26 -20.41 12.10
C LEU A 40 -15.77 -21.80 11.67
N ARG A 41 -15.46 -22.70 12.63
CA ARG A 41 -15.06 -24.09 12.35
C ARG A 41 -16.17 -24.86 11.65
N GLU A 42 -17.38 -24.85 12.18
CA GLU A 42 -18.54 -25.53 11.58
C GLU A 42 -18.82 -25.04 10.16
N GLY A 43 -18.72 -23.73 9.93
CA GLY A 43 -18.85 -23.15 8.59
C GLY A 43 -17.72 -23.56 7.63
N ALA A 44 -16.50 -23.71 8.14
CA ALA A 44 -15.35 -24.15 7.36
C ALA A 44 -15.41 -25.65 7.04
N ASP A 45 -15.77 -26.49 8.01
CA ASP A 45 -16.00 -27.94 7.84
C ASP A 45 -17.05 -28.22 6.76
N ALA A 46 -18.09 -27.38 6.69
CA ALA A 46 -19.14 -27.49 5.68
C ALA A 46 -18.68 -27.13 4.26
N VAL A 47 -17.60 -26.35 4.11
CA VAL A 47 -16.97 -26.07 2.81
C VAL A 47 -16.00 -27.19 2.46
N ASP A 48 -15.08 -27.50 3.37
CA ASP A 48 -14.10 -28.57 3.22
C ASP A 48 -13.49 -28.96 4.58
N PRO A 49 -13.36 -30.26 4.91
CA PRO A 49 -12.79 -30.70 6.19
C PRO A 49 -11.34 -30.24 6.43
N ALA A 50 -10.51 -30.10 5.39
CA ALA A 50 -9.13 -29.62 5.55
C ALA A 50 -9.10 -28.12 5.87
N LEU A 51 -10.02 -27.33 5.29
CA LEU A 51 -10.22 -25.94 5.67
C LEU A 51 -10.69 -25.83 7.12
N GLY A 52 -11.63 -26.67 7.53
CA GLY A 52 -12.09 -26.78 8.92
C GLY A 52 -10.97 -27.09 9.91
N ALA A 53 -10.10 -28.05 9.57
CA ALA A 53 -8.92 -28.38 10.37
C ALA A 53 -7.92 -27.21 10.47
N ALA A 54 -7.68 -26.46 9.39
CA ALA A 54 -6.81 -25.28 9.41
C ALA A 54 -7.39 -24.17 10.31
N VAL A 55 -8.71 -23.95 10.23
CA VAL A 55 -9.45 -23.02 11.09
C VAL A 55 -9.40 -23.45 12.56
N GLU A 56 -9.57 -24.74 12.85
CA GLU A 56 -9.48 -25.26 14.21
C GLU A 56 -8.11 -25.02 14.83
N ARG A 57 -7.03 -25.30 14.08
CA ARG A 57 -5.65 -25.00 14.54
C ARG A 57 -5.47 -23.52 14.82
N LEU A 58 -5.86 -22.65 13.88
CA LEU A 58 -5.80 -21.19 14.04
C LEU A 58 -6.55 -20.75 15.29
N THR A 59 -7.83 -21.13 15.41
CA THR A 59 -8.70 -20.64 16.49
C THR A 59 -8.32 -21.18 17.86
N THR A 60 -7.81 -22.42 17.95
CA THR A 60 -7.37 -23.05 19.20
C THR A 60 -6.06 -22.45 19.70
N GLU A 61 -5.06 -22.36 18.82
CA GLU A 61 -3.73 -21.90 19.23
C GLU A 61 -3.67 -20.39 19.37
N ALA A 62 -4.52 -19.66 18.64
CA ALA A 62 -4.64 -18.24 18.84
C ALA A 62 -5.20 -17.89 20.22
N ARG A 63 -5.88 -18.78 20.95
CA ARG A 63 -6.44 -18.51 22.29
C ARG A 63 -5.42 -18.00 23.30
N GLY A 64 -4.12 -18.20 23.10
CA GLY A 64 -3.11 -17.52 23.91
C GLY A 64 -3.01 -16.02 23.61
N LEU A 65 -3.02 -15.16 24.63
CA LEU A 65 -2.67 -13.74 24.46
C LEU A 65 -1.19 -13.55 24.06
N HIS A 66 -0.38 -14.59 24.24
CA HIS A 66 1.07 -14.58 24.02
C HIS A 66 1.52 -15.49 22.86
N VAL A 67 0.71 -15.66 21.81
CA VAL A 67 1.18 -16.38 20.61
C VAL A 67 2.50 -15.76 20.14
N ALA A 68 3.52 -16.59 19.90
CA ALA A 68 4.75 -16.09 19.31
C ALA A 68 4.45 -15.51 17.92
N GLY A 69 5.00 -14.34 17.57
CA GLY A 69 4.74 -13.70 16.27
C GLY A 69 4.90 -14.66 15.08
N ARG A 70 6.00 -15.43 15.06
CA ARG A 70 6.25 -16.47 14.04
C ARG A 70 5.12 -17.51 13.96
N ARG A 71 4.56 -17.93 15.10
CA ARG A 71 3.46 -18.90 15.13
C ARG A 71 2.19 -18.31 14.54
N TRP A 72 1.90 -17.03 14.79
CA TRP A 72 0.75 -16.35 14.17
C TRP A 72 0.83 -16.34 12.65
N TYR A 73 1.99 -15.95 12.10
CA TYR A 73 2.21 -15.98 10.64
C TYR A 73 2.04 -17.38 10.07
N GLN A 74 2.54 -18.41 10.75
CA GLN A 74 2.40 -19.80 10.31
C GLN A 74 0.93 -20.27 10.31
N LEU A 75 0.16 -19.98 11.36
CA LEU A 75 -1.25 -20.36 11.43
C LEU A 75 -2.08 -19.73 10.30
N VAL A 76 -1.79 -18.47 9.95
CA VAL A 76 -2.47 -17.80 8.84
C VAL A 76 -1.97 -18.29 7.49
N ALA A 77 -0.68 -18.66 7.37
CA ALA A 77 -0.14 -19.29 6.17
C ALA A 77 -0.79 -20.67 5.89
N ASP A 78 -0.96 -21.50 6.92
CA ASP A 78 -1.68 -22.78 6.82
C ASP A 78 -3.12 -22.59 6.31
N LEU A 79 -3.81 -21.55 6.80
CA LEU A 79 -5.16 -21.23 6.36
C LEU A 79 -5.19 -20.71 4.91
N ASN A 80 -4.25 -19.84 4.53
CA ASN A 80 -4.09 -19.39 3.14
C ASN A 80 -3.81 -20.56 2.20
N GLU A 81 -3.03 -21.56 2.63
CA GLU A 81 -2.72 -22.73 1.82
C GLU A 81 -3.96 -23.61 1.60
N ALA A 82 -4.80 -23.79 2.63
CA ALA A 82 -6.09 -24.48 2.49
C ALA A 82 -7.01 -23.73 1.52
N VAL A 83 -7.12 -22.40 1.66
CA VAL A 83 -7.90 -21.51 0.76
C VAL A 83 -7.43 -21.64 -0.68
N ARG A 84 -6.10 -21.58 -0.91
CA ARG A 84 -5.48 -21.71 -2.22
C ARG A 84 -5.73 -23.08 -2.86
N THR A 85 -5.58 -24.15 -2.08
CA THR A 85 -5.79 -25.54 -2.55
C THR A 85 -7.22 -25.76 -3.03
N LEU A 86 -8.19 -25.12 -2.37
CA LEU A 86 -9.59 -25.17 -2.73
C LEU A 86 -9.97 -24.19 -3.86
N GLY A 87 -9.04 -23.39 -4.36
CA GLY A 87 -9.30 -22.39 -5.39
C GLY A 87 -10.21 -21.25 -4.92
N LEU A 88 -10.32 -21.03 -3.60
CA LEU A 88 -11.18 -20.00 -3.04
C LEU A 88 -10.56 -18.60 -3.26
N PRO A 89 -11.36 -17.59 -3.62
CA PRO A 89 -10.86 -16.26 -4.01
C PRO A 89 -10.60 -15.36 -2.81
N TYR A 90 -9.89 -15.87 -1.79
CA TYR A 90 -9.62 -15.12 -0.57
C TYR A 90 -8.13 -15.12 -0.22
N TYR A 91 -7.68 -14.05 0.41
CA TYR A 91 -6.35 -13.94 0.99
C TYR A 91 -6.44 -13.39 2.41
N LEU A 92 -5.63 -13.94 3.31
CA LEU A 92 -5.56 -13.53 4.69
C LEU A 92 -4.19 -12.91 4.98
N ASP A 93 -4.17 -11.62 5.37
CA ASP A 93 -2.95 -10.90 5.70
C ASP A 93 -2.73 -10.83 7.22
N PRO A 94 -1.79 -11.63 7.78
CA PRO A 94 -1.48 -11.60 9.20
C PRO A 94 -0.66 -10.36 9.56
N THR A 95 -1.04 -9.64 10.62
CA THR A 95 -0.28 -8.50 11.17
C THR A 95 -0.04 -8.67 12.66
N VAL A 96 1.16 -8.29 13.11
CA VAL A 96 1.48 -8.19 14.54
C VAL A 96 1.84 -6.75 14.86
N TYR A 97 0.99 -6.07 15.64
CA TYR A 97 1.28 -4.74 16.14
C TYR A 97 2.00 -4.87 17.47
N VAL A 98 3.16 -4.22 17.61
CA VAL A 98 3.89 -4.13 18.87
C VAL A 98 3.83 -2.69 19.36
N PHE A 99 3.42 -2.48 20.60
CA PHE A 99 3.42 -1.15 21.20
C PHE A 99 3.81 -1.20 22.67
N LYS A 100 4.32 -0.07 23.16
CA LYS A 100 4.64 0.11 24.58
C LYS A 100 3.38 0.47 25.35
N HIS A 101 3.15 -0.19 26.47
CA HIS A 101 2.11 0.11 27.44
C HIS A 101 2.76 0.12 28.83
N GLY A 102 2.11 0.72 29.85
CA GLY A 102 2.73 1.01 31.15
C GLY A 102 3.47 -0.17 31.82
N ASP A 103 3.08 -1.40 31.52
CA ASP A 103 3.62 -2.67 32.02
C ASP A 103 4.64 -3.38 31.10
N GLY A 104 4.91 -2.84 29.90
CA GLY A 104 5.90 -3.38 28.97
C GLY A 104 5.48 -3.35 27.50
N LEU A 105 6.10 -4.21 26.69
CA LEU A 105 5.75 -4.36 25.27
C LEU A 105 4.53 -5.27 25.12
N ARG A 106 3.53 -4.78 24.40
CA ARG A 106 2.30 -5.49 24.08
C ARG A 106 2.28 -5.87 22.61
N ARG A 107 1.71 -7.03 22.30
CA ARG A 107 1.50 -7.51 20.94
C ARG A 107 0.00 -7.67 20.68
N HIS A 108 -0.45 -7.24 19.51
CA HIS A 108 -1.80 -7.47 19.00
C HIS A 108 -1.72 -8.21 17.68
N PHE A 109 -2.39 -9.35 17.62
CA PHE A 109 -2.43 -10.22 16.46
C PHE A 109 -3.71 -9.91 15.68
N ARG A 110 -3.55 -9.31 14.50
CA ARG A 110 -4.65 -9.00 13.59
C ARG A 110 -4.49 -9.84 12.33
N MET A 111 -5.62 -10.11 11.70
CA MET A 111 -5.68 -10.66 10.36
C MET A 111 -6.66 -9.82 9.56
N ARG A 112 -6.22 -9.31 8.42
CA ARG A 112 -7.13 -8.70 7.45
C ARG A 112 -7.59 -9.78 6.50
N THR A 113 -8.86 -9.71 6.11
CA THR A 113 -9.43 -10.67 5.17
C THR A 113 -9.75 -9.94 3.89
N TYR A 114 -9.24 -10.47 2.79
CA TYR A 114 -9.33 -9.91 1.47
C TYR A 114 -10.08 -10.88 0.55
N ARG A 115 -10.98 -10.37 -0.28
CA ARG A 115 -11.45 -11.06 -1.49
C ARG A 115 -10.49 -10.70 -2.62
N VAL A 116 -9.96 -11.70 -3.31
CA VAL A 116 -9.14 -11.50 -4.51
C VAL A 116 -10.09 -11.30 -5.70
N GLU A 117 -9.94 -10.18 -6.40
CA GLU A 117 -10.77 -9.82 -7.55
C GLU A 117 -10.02 -10.03 -8.88
N ARG A 118 -8.70 -9.82 -8.86
CA ARG A 118 -7.84 -10.01 -10.03
C ARG A 118 -6.44 -10.43 -9.59
N VAL A 119 -5.81 -11.28 -10.38
CA VAL A 119 -4.41 -11.70 -10.21
C VAL A 119 -3.64 -11.35 -11.47
N GLY A 120 -2.62 -10.51 -11.32
CA GLY A 120 -1.61 -10.28 -12.34
C GLY A 120 -0.38 -11.15 -12.09
N ARG A 121 0.18 -11.75 -13.14
CA ARG A 121 1.47 -12.45 -13.12
C ARG A 121 2.46 -11.71 -13.99
N PHE A 122 3.68 -11.56 -13.48
CA PHE A 122 4.71 -10.72 -14.10
C PHE A 122 6.04 -11.45 -14.11
N ARG A 123 6.91 -11.07 -15.05
CA ARG A 123 8.32 -11.40 -15.04
C ARG A 123 9.16 -10.13 -14.99
N ALA A 124 10.13 -10.09 -14.09
CA ALA A 124 11.08 -8.98 -13.98
C ALA A 124 12.46 -9.52 -13.59
N GLY A 125 13.51 -9.11 -14.32
CA GLY A 125 14.88 -9.57 -14.01
C GLY A 125 15.10 -11.09 -14.11
N GLY A 126 14.20 -11.83 -14.76
CA GLY A 126 14.23 -13.30 -14.84
C GLY A 126 13.42 -14.01 -13.75
N ASP A 127 12.91 -13.28 -12.75
CA ASP A 127 12.08 -13.82 -11.67
C ASP A 127 10.59 -13.61 -11.96
N ASP A 128 9.76 -14.55 -11.47
CA ASP A 128 8.30 -14.48 -11.58
C ASP A 128 7.70 -13.83 -10.33
N PHE A 129 6.80 -12.89 -10.55
CA PHE A 129 6.08 -12.15 -9.50
C PHE A 129 4.57 -12.21 -9.72
N ALA A 130 3.81 -11.84 -8.69
CA ALA A 130 2.37 -11.67 -8.80
C ALA A 130 1.90 -10.38 -8.11
N ALA A 131 0.75 -9.87 -8.55
CA ALA A 131 0.00 -8.84 -7.85
C ALA A 131 -1.44 -9.31 -7.63
N LEU A 132 -1.91 -9.22 -6.39
CA LEU A 132 -3.29 -9.51 -6.02
C LEU A 132 -4.06 -8.20 -5.89
N HIS A 133 -5.05 -8.01 -6.75
CA HIS A 133 -6.04 -6.95 -6.61
C HIS A 133 -7.11 -7.46 -5.68
N VAL A 134 -7.22 -6.81 -4.54
CA VAL A 134 -8.02 -7.29 -3.43
C VAL A 134 -9.00 -6.25 -2.93
N ARG A 135 -10.14 -6.73 -2.45
CA ARG A 135 -11.10 -5.94 -1.69
C ARG A 135 -11.12 -6.36 -0.24
N ARG A 136 -10.99 -5.41 0.68
CA ARG A 136 -11.00 -5.69 2.11
C ARG A 136 -12.41 -6.00 2.63
N LEU A 137 -12.58 -7.11 3.35
CA LEU A 137 -13.87 -7.57 3.88
C LEU A 137 -14.12 -7.16 5.33
N ASP A 138 -13.08 -6.78 6.07
CA ASP A 138 -13.16 -6.42 7.49
C ASP A 138 -13.16 -4.90 7.75
N ARG A 139 -13.50 -4.06 6.75
CA ARG A 139 -13.51 -2.60 6.92
C ARG A 139 -14.48 -2.18 8.04
N ARG A 140 -13.99 -1.36 8.97
CA ARG A 140 -14.80 -0.62 9.94
C ARG A 140 -14.73 0.87 9.56
N GLY A 141 -15.45 1.23 8.50
CA GLY A 141 -15.51 2.61 7.99
C GLY A 141 -14.34 2.99 7.07
N PRO A 142 -14.32 4.26 6.60
CA PRO A 142 -13.21 4.80 5.83
C PRO A 142 -11.99 4.87 6.75
N ASP A 143 -11.07 3.92 6.62
CA ASP A 143 -9.72 4.08 7.13
C ASP A 143 -9.14 5.24 6.33
N GLY A 144 -9.04 6.44 6.93
CA GLY A 144 -8.64 7.71 6.29
C GLY A 144 -7.21 7.76 5.76
N ARG A 145 -6.68 6.65 5.24
CA ARG A 145 -5.39 6.55 4.60
C ARG A 145 -5.58 6.84 3.12
N ARG A 146 -5.28 8.08 2.72
CA ARG A 146 -5.17 8.52 1.31
C ARG A 146 -3.83 8.06 0.69
N LEU A 147 -3.36 6.87 1.05
CA LEU A 147 -2.07 6.34 0.59
C LEU A 147 -2.35 5.11 -0.26
N LEU A 148 -1.83 5.11 -1.48
CA LEU A 148 -1.86 3.94 -2.35
C LEU A 148 -0.69 3.04 -1.96
N GLY A 149 -0.97 1.81 -1.55
CA GLY A 149 0.05 0.77 -1.45
C GLY A 149 0.22 0.10 -0.09
N PHE A 150 0.23 -1.23 -0.07
CA PHE A 150 0.38 -2.06 1.13
C PHE A 150 1.02 -3.42 0.85
N SER A 151 2.19 -3.43 0.22
CA SER A 151 2.97 -4.64 0.02
C SER A 151 3.99 -4.79 1.14
N ARG A 152 4.07 -6.00 1.68
CA ARG A 152 5.08 -6.35 2.67
C ARG A 152 6.21 -7.08 1.99
N ASP A 153 7.41 -6.83 2.48
CA ASP A 153 8.67 -7.44 2.04
C ASP A 153 8.68 -8.96 2.21
N LEU A 154 7.80 -9.47 3.06
CA LEU A 154 7.72 -10.88 3.41
C LEU A 154 6.78 -11.68 2.49
N GLN A 155 5.92 -11.01 1.72
CA GLN A 155 5.01 -11.67 0.78
C GLN A 155 5.73 -11.84 -0.55
N ARG A 156 5.48 -12.94 -1.28
CA ARG A 156 6.04 -13.16 -2.63
C ARG A 156 5.20 -12.51 -3.74
N PHE A 157 4.34 -11.57 -3.38
CA PHE A 157 3.42 -10.91 -4.28
C PHE A 157 3.05 -9.53 -3.74
N ALA A 158 2.68 -8.64 -4.66
CA ALA A 158 2.15 -7.33 -4.38
C ALA A 158 0.66 -7.39 -4.00
N ILE A 159 0.21 -6.48 -3.14
CA ILE A 159 -1.21 -6.30 -2.80
C ILE A 159 -1.67 -4.92 -3.28
N VAL A 160 -2.69 -4.92 -4.14
CA VAL A 160 -3.36 -3.72 -4.63
C VAL A 160 -4.77 -3.68 -4.04
N GLN A 161 -5.05 -2.76 -3.11
CA GLN A 161 -6.35 -2.66 -2.46
C GLN A 161 -7.33 -1.84 -3.33
N VAL A 162 -8.23 -2.52 -4.02
CA VAL A 162 -9.19 -1.93 -4.97
C VAL A 162 -10.10 -0.93 -4.26
N ASP A 163 -10.53 -1.24 -3.05
CA ASP A 163 -11.42 -0.38 -2.27
C ASP A 163 -10.73 0.90 -1.74
N GLU A 164 -9.41 0.90 -1.59
CA GLU A 164 -8.65 2.14 -1.32
C GLU A 164 -8.45 2.95 -2.59
N LEU A 165 -8.31 2.30 -3.74
CA LEU A 165 -8.22 2.96 -5.04
C LEU A 165 -9.54 3.66 -5.40
N GLU A 166 -10.68 3.01 -5.20
CA GLU A 166 -12.01 3.60 -5.44
C GLU A 166 -12.24 4.84 -4.56
N ASP A 167 -11.90 4.78 -3.27
CA ASP A 167 -12.02 5.93 -2.35
C ASP A 167 -11.10 7.08 -2.80
N PHE A 168 -9.88 6.75 -3.23
CA PHE A 168 -8.91 7.73 -3.68
C PHE A 168 -9.28 8.34 -5.03
N GLU A 169 -9.76 7.53 -5.98
CA GLU A 169 -10.34 7.95 -7.25
C GLU A 169 -11.48 8.94 -7.03
N GLY A 170 -12.42 8.62 -6.12
CA GLY A 170 -13.50 9.53 -5.75
C GLY A 170 -13.00 10.86 -5.18
N SER A 171 -11.93 10.84 -4.37
CA SER A 171 -11.27 12.05 -3.88
C SER A 171 -10.64 12.87 -5.00
N LEU A 172 -10.04 12.22 -6.00
CA LEU A 172 -9.44 12.90 -7.15
C LEU A 172 -10.50 13.53 -8.06
N PHE A 173 -11.59 12.82 -8.36
CA PHE A 173 -12.72 13.38 -9.10
C PHE A 173 -13.33 14.59 -8.40
N THR A 174 -13.50 14.52 -7.07
CA THR A 174 -14.00 15.64 -6.28
C THR A 174 -13.07 16.85 -6.37
N GLY A 175 -11.75 16.63 -6.33
CA GLY A 175 -10.75 17.70 -6.49
C GLY A 175 -10.72 18.30 -7.89
N ALA A 176 -10.82 17.45 -8.93
CA ALA A 176 -10.87 17.86 -10.33
C ALA A 176 -12.12 18.70 -10.66
N ALA A 177 -13.27 18.33 -10.10
CA ALA A 177 -14.55 19.00 -10.35
C ALA A 177 -14.75 20.29 -9.51
N HIS A 178 -13.81 20.63 -8.63
CA HIS A 178 -13.87 21.86 -7.84
C HIS A 178 -13.67 23.10 -8.73
N ASP A 179 -14.21 24.26 -8.32
CA ASP A 179 -14.01 25.55 -9.01
C ASP A 179 -13.36 26.57 -8.05
N PRO A 180 -12.07 26.94 -8.24
CA PRO A 180 -11.13 26.34 -9.20
C PRO A 180 -10.74 24.90 -8.82
N PRO A 181 -10.25 24.07 -9.77
CA PRO A 181 -9.79 22.71 -9.49
C PRO A 181 -8.67 22.70 -8.46
N ARG A 182 -8.64 21.69 -7.58
CA ARG A 182 -7.63 21.56 -6.53
C ARG A 182 -7.30 20.10 -6.21
N CYS A 183 -6.02 19.80 -5.98
CA CYS A 183 -5.60 18.44 -5.62
C CYS A 183 -5.90 18.04 -4.17
N ASP A 184 -6.10 19.01 -3.28
CA ASP A 184 -6.47 18.80 -1.89
C ASP A 184 -6.99 20.10 -1.26
N GLU A 185 -7.43 20.04 -0.01
CA GLU A 185 -7.66 21.25 0.79
C GLU A 185 -6.33 21.79 1.32
N PRO A 186 -6.06 23.11 1.19
CA PRO A 186 -4.82 23.69 1.68
C PRO A 186 -4.80 23.72 3.21
N ASP A 187 -3.89 22.97 3.82
CA ASP A 187 -3.57 23.11 5.25
C ASP A 187 -2.69 24.34 5.52
N ARG A 188 -2.05 24.90 4.48
CA ARG A 188 -1.11 26.03 4.55
C ARG A 188 -1.36 27.00 3.40
N TYR A 189 -1.28 28.29 3.69
CA TYR A 189 -1.51 29.35 2.69
C TYR A 189 -0.43 29.33 1.60
N GLU A 190 0.82 29.06 1.97
CA GLU A 190 1.98 29.01 1.08
C GLU A 190 1.87 27.88 0.04
N ALA A 191 1.09 26.83 0.33
CA ALA A 191 0.87 25.71 -0.58
C ALA A 191 -0.26 25.96 -1.59
N GLN A 192 -1.05 27.02 -1.43
CA GLN A 192 -2.29 27.22 -2.19
C GLN A 192 -2.03 27.29 -3.70
N GLY A 193 -1.09 28.12 -4.14
CA GLY A 193 -0.78 28.26 -5.58
C GLY A 193 -0.29 26.95 -6.20
N GLY A 194 0.50 26.15 -5.46
CA GLY A 194 0.93 24.83 -5.91
C GLY A 194 -0.24 23.83 -6.01
N LEU A 195 -1.17 23.85 -5.07
CA LEU A 195 -2.34 22.97 -5.06
C LEU A 195 -3.34 23.31 -6.17
N GLU A 196 -3.48 24.59 -6.52
CA GLU A 196 -4.26 25.04 -7.68
C GLU A 196 -3.64 24.54 -8.99
N ARG A 197 -2.32 24.69 -9.19
CA ARG A 197 -1.62 24.14 -10.37
C ARG A 197 -1.72 22.61 -10.45
N CYS A 198 -1.63 21.94 -9.31
CA CYS A 198 -1.86 20.51 -9.24
C CYS A 198 -3.31 20.18 -9.66
N GLY A 199 -4.30 20.94 -9.18
CA GLY A 199 -5.70 20.80 -9.55
C GLY A 199 -5.95 20.99 -11.04
N GLU A 200 -5.31 21.97 -11.67
CA GLU A 200 -5.36 22.18 -13.12
C GLU A 200 -4.85 20.96 -13.90
N LEU A 201 -3.73 20.36 -13.48
CA LEU A 201 -3.22 19.13 -14.09
C LEU A 201 -4.17 17.96 -13.83
N LEU A 202 -4.70 17.84 -12.62
CA LEU A 202 -5.63 16.78 -12.25
C LEU A 202 -6.90 16.84 -13.10
N ALA A 203 -7.50 18.02 -13.29
CA ALA A 203 -8.66 18.20 -14.15
C ALA A 203 -8.37 17.74 -15.59
N LYS A 204 -7.23 18.13 -16.15
CA LYS A 204 -6.81 17.66 -17.49
C LYS A 204 -6.63 16.14 -17.54
N VAL A 205 -5.99 15.54 -16.54
CA VAL A 205 -5.80 14.08 -16.48
C VAL A 205 -7.15 13.36 -16.41
N VAL A 206 -8.10 13.89 -15.66
CA VAL A 206 -9.46 13.34 -15.58
C VAL A 206 -10.18 13.43 -16.93
N ASP A 207 -10.09 14.58 -17.60
CA ASP A 207 -10.73 14.81 -18.90
C ASP A 207 -10.12 13.97 -20.03
N GLU A 208 -8.81 13.74 -19.98
CA GLU A 208 -8.04 13.01 -21.02
C GLU A 208 -7.99 11.48 -20.80
N ALA A 209 -8.49 10.96 -19.67
CA ALA A 209 -8.39 9.54 -19.34
C ALA A 209 -9.33 8.65 -20.17
N GLU A 210 -8.91 8.29 -21.40
CA GLU A 210 -9.69 7.45 -22.33
C GLU A 210 -10.12 6.09 -21.76
N THR A 211 -9.26 5.45 -20.95
CA THR A 211 -9.51 4.17 -20.27
C THR A 211 -10.13 4.32 -18.87
N GLY A 212 -10.38 5.56 -18.43
CA GLY A 212 -10.85 5.91 -17.10
C GLY A 212 -9.73 6.05 -16.07
N LEU A 213 -9.92 6.98 -15.14
CA LEU A 213 -8.97 7.30 -14.06
C LEU A 213 -8.64 6.07 -13.20
N GLY A 214 -9.66 5.27 -12.85
CA GLY A 214 -9.51 4.07 -12.04
C GLY A 214 -8.58 3.02 -12.64
N GLU A 215 -8.59 2.79 -13.96
CA GLU A 215 -7.64 1.85 -14.60
C GLU A 215 -6.21 2.38 -14.49
N GLY A 216 -6.00 3.67 -14.77
CA GLY A 216 -4.70 4.32 -14.62
C GLY A 216 -4.15 4.25 -13.18
N LEU A 217 -5.02 4.48 -12.18
CA LEU A 217 -4.68 4.34 -10.76
C LEU A 217 -4.33 2.90 -10.38
N ALA A 218 -5.08 1.93 -10.89
CA ALA A 218 -4.83 0.51 -10.64
C ALA A 218 -3.49 0.06 -11.24
N LEU A 219 -3.16 0.48 -12.46
CA LEU A 219 -1.88 0.18 -13.11
C LEU A 219 -0.69 0.86 -12.42
N LEU A 220 -0.85 2.14 -12.05
CA LEU A 220 0.15 2.89 -11.29
C LEU A 220 0.44 2.19 -9.96
N THR A 221 -0.60 1.84 -9.22
CA THR A 221 -0.46 1.20 -7.91
C THR A 221 0.11 -0.21 -8.04
N GLU A 222 -0.35 -0.98 -9.02
CA GLU A 222 0.22 -2.30 -9.31
C GLU A 222 1.72 -2.22 -9.59
N ARG A 223 2.16 -1.26 -10.42
CA ARG A 223 3.59 -1.07 -10.71
C ARG A 223 4.38 -0.68 -9.47
N HIS A 224 3.86 0.23 -8.66
CA HIS A 224 4.47 0.67 -7.40
C HIS A 224 4.66 -0.51 -6.44
N GLU A 225 3.58 -1.25 -6.19
CA GLU A 225 3.56 -2.37 -5.26
C GLU A 225 4.44 -3.53 -5.73
N LEU A 226 4.47 -3.77 -7.04
CA LEU A 226 5.36 -4.75 -7.66
C LEU A 226 6.83 -4.33 -7.53
N GLN A 227 7.15 -3.04 -7.64
CA GLN A 227 8.53 -2.58 -7.50
C GLN A 227 9.09 -2.89 -6.11
N HIS A 228 8.28 -2.77 -5.04
CA HIS A 228 8.71 -3.18 -3.69
C HIS A 228 9.15 -4.64 -3.61
N GLN A 229 8.57 -5.52 -4.45
CA GLN A 229 8.92 -6.94 -4.53
C GLN A 229 10.17 -7.17 -5.39
N ILE A 230 10.29 -6.45 -6.51
CA ILE A 230 11.44 -6.53 -7.41
C ILE A 230 12.71 -6.04 -6.69
N ASP A 231 12.61 -4.92 -5.97
CA ASP A 231 13.71 -4.34 -5.20
C ASP A 231 14.21 -5.27 -4.09
N GLY A 232 13.27 -5.96 -3.45
CA GLY A 232 13.53 -6.83 -2.31
C GLY A 232 14.23 -6.10 -1.14
N PRO A 233 14.80 -6.86 -0.19
CA PRO A 233 15.52 -6.29 0.96
C PRO A 233 16.95 -5.83 0.61
N HIS A 234 17.40 -6.03 -0.63
CA HIS A 234 18.79 -5.81 -1.06
C HIS A 234 18.95 -4.63 -2.03
N LEU A 235 17.91 -3.83 -2.24
CA LEU A 235 18.00 -2.59 -2.99
C LEU A 235 19.16 -1.73 -2.46
N ALA A 236 20.06 -1.34 -3.37
CA ALA A 236 21.16 -0.45 -3.03
C ALA A 236 20.62 0.87 -2.48
N MET A 237 21.27 1.39 -1.44
CA MET A 237 20.93 2.71 -0.89
C MET A 237 21.36 3.80 -1.88
N SER A 238 20.42 4.64 -2.30
CA SER A 238 20.73 5.77 -3.16
C SER A 238 21.59 6.81 -2.42
N GLY A 239 22.59 7.36 -3.11
CA GLY A 239 23.42 8.46 -2.58
C GLY A 239 22.57 9.66 -2.16
N ALA A 240 21.54 10.01 -2.95
CA ALA A 240 20.63 11.11 -2.64
C ALA A 240 19.87 10.89 -1.31
N VAL A 241 19.52 9.64 -0.99
CA VAL A 241 18.88 9.31 0.29
C VAL A 241 19.88 9.41 1.44
N LEU A 242 21.10 8.90 1.27
CA LEU A 242 22.15 8.99 2.29
C LEU A 242 22.50 10.43 2.63
N ASP A 243 22.64 11.28 1.61
CA ASP A 243 22.99 12.69 1.77
C ASP A 243 21.85 13.45 2.45
N ARG A 244 20.61 13.29 1.97
CA ARG A 244 19.45 14.01 2.53
C ARG A 244 19.10 13.59 3.95
N LEU A 245 19.24 12.30 4.26
CA LEU A 245 18.86 11.72 5.55
C LEU A 245 20.07 11.36 6.41
N ALA A 246 21.21 12.02 6.19
CA ALA A 246 22.39 11.89 7.03
C ALA A 246 22.01 12.13 8.50
N GLY A 247 22.41 11.19 9.38
CA GLY A 247 22.10 11.25 10.82
C GLY A 247 20.67 10.84 11.21
N ARG A 248 19.81 10.44 10.26
CA ARG A 248 18.52 9.80 10.57
C ARG A 248 18.69 8.30 10.82
N SER A 249 17.65 7.66 11.34
CA SER A 249 17.68 6.21 11.58
C SER A 249 17.74 5.42 10.28
N GLU A 250 18.45 4.30 10.30
CA GLU A 250 18.56 3.37 9.18
C GLU A 250 17.17 2.89 8.70
N GLY A 251 16.24 2.65 9.63
CA GLY A 251 14.86 2.28 9.29
C GLY A 251 14.12 3.35 8.49
N LEU A 252 14.36 4.64 8.77
CA LEU A 252 13.77 5.73 7.98
C LEU A 252 14.43 5.81 6.60
N GLN A 253 15.75 5.71 6.52
CA GLN A 253 16.50 5.72 5.26
C GLN A 253 16.05 4.58 4.35
N ASN A 254 16.00 3.35 4.87
CA ASN A 254 15.53 2.18 4.13
C ASN A 254 14.09 2.35 3.65
N ARG A 255 13.20 2.93 4.48
CA ARG A 255 11.82 3.20 4.08
C ARG A 255 11.77 4.22 2.94
N VAL A 256 12.48 5.35 3.07
CA VAL A 256 12.51 6.39 2.03
C VAL A 256 13.12 5.86 0.73
N ASN A 257 14.21 5.09 0.80
CA ASN A 257 14.87 4.52 -0.37
C ASN A 257 13.93 3.60 -1.18
N ARG A 258 13.20 2.72 -0.49
CA ARG A 258 12.30 1.78 -1.16
C ARG A 258 11.07 2.46 -1.75
N GLU A 259 10.47 3.40 -1.00
CA GLU A 259 9.38 4.21 -1.52
C GLU A 259 9.84 5.07 -2.71
N LEU A 260 11.03 5.66 -2.65
CA LEU A 260 11.60 6.42 -3.75
C LEU A 260 11.75 5.58 -5.02
N SER A 261 12.33 4.38 -4.91
CA SER A 261 12.41 3.44 -6.03
C SER A 261 11.04 3.14 -6.62
N ALA A 262 10.06 2.79 -5.77
CA ALA A 262 8.71 2.47 -6.20
C ALA A 262 7.97 3.65 -6.86
N TYR A 263 8.06 4.85 -6.29
CA TYR A 263 7.42 6.06 -6.85
C TYR A 263 8.04 6.50 -8.18
N VAL A 264 9.36 6.37 -8.35
CA VAL A 264 9.99 6.69 -9.64
C VAL A 264 9.65 5.59 -10.66
N ALA A 265 9.70 4.32 -10.28
CA ALA A 265 9.35 3.20 -11.14
C ALA A 265 7.87 3.18 -11.57
N GLN A 266 6.94 3.60 -10.71
CA GLN A 266 5.51 3.65 -11.06
C GLN A 266 5.25 4.62 -12.22
N MET A 267 6.05 5.69 -12.35
CA MET A 267 5.90 6.67 -13.41
C MET A 267 6.30 6.12 -14.78
N THR A 268 6.94 4.95 -14.85
CA THR A 268 7.22 4.26 -16.11
C THR A 268 6.07 3.38 -16.59
N ALA A 269 4.99 3.23 -15.80
CA ALA A 269 3.82 2.46 -16.18
C ALA A 269 3.10 3.07 -17.42
N PRO A 270 2.39 2.26 -18.22
CA PRO A 270 1.64 2.74 -19.38
C PRO A 270 0.45 3.64 -18.97
N GLN A 271 -0.22 4.24 -19.97
CA GLN A 271 -1.38 5.14 -19.80
C GLN A 271 -1.09 6.40 -18.96
N VAL A 272 -2.09 6.99 -18.30
CA VAL A 272 -2.00 8.26 -17.55
C VAL A 272 -1.15 8.20 -16.25
N ALA A 273 -0.53 7.06 -15.96
CA ALA A 273 0.25 6.82 -14.76
C ALA A 273 1.38 7.84 -14.44
N PRO A 274 2.21 8.35 -15.39
CA PRO A 274 3.27 9.29 -15.04
C PRO A 274 2.74 10.60 -14.44
N ARG A 275 1.67 11.16 -15.03
CA ARG A 275 1.07 12.41 -14.54
C ARG A 275 0.38 12.22 -13.18
N LEU A 276 -0.30 11.10 -12.98
CA LEU A 276 -0.85 10.73 -11.66
C LEU A 276 0.27 10.58 -10.62
N GLY A 277 1.41 10.02 -11.02
CA GLY A 277 2.62 9.95 -10.18
C GLY A 277 3.09 11.33 -9.73
N LEU A 278 3.18 12.31 -10.65
CA LEU A 278 3.53 13.69 -10.33
C LEU A 278 2.53 14.31 -9.34
N ILE A 279 1.23 14.10 -9.55
CA ILE A 279 0.16 14.58 -8.67
C ILE A 279 0.34 14.01 -7.25
N HIS A 280 0.71 12.74 -7.10
CA HIS A 280 0.96 12.15 -5.77
C HIS A 280 2.18 12.77 -5.10
N LEU A 281 3.30 12.87 -5.83
CA LEU A 281 4.54 13.40 -5.29
C LEU A 281 4.37 14.86 -4.85
N VAL A 282 3.75 15.71 -5.68
CA VAL A 282 3.59 17.13 -5.33
C VAL A 282 2.71 17.30 -4.10
N ARG A 283 1.66 16.49 -3.93
CA ARG A 283 0.80 16.51 -2.74
C ARG A 283 1.57 16.14 -1.47
N PHE A 284 2.54 15.22 -1.52
CA PHE A 284 3.38 14.90 -0.36
C PHE A 284 4.31 16.03 0.05
N VAL A 285 4.69 16.91 -0.87
CA VAL A 285 5.48 18.10 -0.51
C VAL A 285 4.56 19.20 0.01
N LEU A 286 3.49 19.52 -0.73
CA LEU A 286 2.61 20.64 -0.44
C LEU A 286 1.77 20.46 0.83
N ASN A 287 1.27 19.24 1.09
CA ASN A 287 0.51 18.90 2.29
C ASN A 287 1.37 18.19 3.35
N GLY A 288 2.66 18.01 3.08
CA GLY A 288 3.54 17.19 3.88
C GLY A 288 3.97 17.81 5.20
N ASP A 289 4.05 16.97 6.22
CA ASP A 289 4.93 17.22 7.36
C ASP A 289 6.37 16.84 6.93
N PRO A 290 7.37 17.75 7.03
CA PRO A 290 8.76 17.44 6.75
C PRO A 290 9.36 16.29 7.58
N ARG A 291 8.66 15.86 8.64
CA ARG A 291 9.03 14.67 9.45
C ARG A 291 8.51 13.36 8.85
N HIS A 292 7.60 13.43 7.87
CA HIS A 292 7.02 12.25 7.24
C HIS A 292 7.92 11.72 6.12
N HIS A 293 8.10 10.40 6.04
CA HIS A 293 8.99 9.79 5.05
C HIS A 293 8.61 10.12 3.59
N LEU A 294 7.31 10.17 3.28
CA LEU A 294 6.82 10.50 1.92
C LEU A 294 7.17 11.93 1.47
N TYR A 295 7.34 12.88 2.41
CA TYR A 295 7.84 14.21 2.07
C TYR A 295 9.27 14.11 1.51
N HIS A 296 10.14 13.34 2.17
CA HIS A 296 11.52 13.14 1.70
C HIS A 296 11.56 12.39 0.36
N VAL A 297 10.72 11.37 0.20
CA VAL A 297 10.57 10.64 -1.08
C VAL A 297 10.25 11.60 -2.20
N ALA A 298 9.24 12.46 -2.01
CA ALA A 298 8.80 13.37 -3.06
C ALA A 298 9.84 14.43 -3.41
N VAL A 299 10.52 15.00 -2.42
CA VAL A 299 11.59 15.97 -2.68
C VAL A 299 12.72 15.33 -3.48
N ILE A 300 13.21 14.15 -3.07
CA ILE A 300 14.29 13.46 -3.80
C ILE A 300 13.82 13.07 -5.20
N ALA A 301 12.59 12.58 -5.34
CA ALA A 301 12.03 12.21 -6.64
C ALA A 301 11.97 13.41 -7.58
N PHE A 302 11.51 14.59 -7.11
CA PHE A 302 11.54 15.80 -7.94
C PHE A 302 12.96 16.22 -8.28
N GLU A 303 13.88 16.26 -7.32
CA GLU A 303 15.28 16.62 -7.57
C GLU A 303 15.91 15.70 -8.64
N ALA A 304 15.65 14.39 -8.56
CA ALA A 304 16.10 13.43 -9.57
C ALA A 304 15.41 13.63 -10.93
N LEU A 305 14.10 13.92 -10.95
CA LEU A 305 13.33 14.17 -12.18
C LEU A 305 13.68 15.48 -12.87
N VAL A 306 14.19 16.51 -12.18
CA VAL A 306 14.64 17.77 -12.81
C VAL A 306 16.16 17.95 -12.83
N ASP A 307 16.91 16.98 -12.31
CA ASP A 307 18.38 16.99 -12.23
C ASP A 307 18.93 18.30 -11.62
N ARG A 308 18.29 18.74 -10.54
CA ARG A 308 18.74 19.90 -9.77
C ARG A 308 18.21 19.83 -8.36
N ARG A 309 18.94 20.47 -7.45
CA ARG A 309 18.55 20.63 -6.05
C ARG A 309 17.33 21.56 -5.95
N LEU A 310 16.34 21.18 -5.15
CA LEU A 310 15.10 21.92 -4.86
C LEU A 310 14.97 22.26 -3.38
N THR A 311 16.09 22.21 -2.69
CA THR A 311 16.19 22.39 -1.24
C THR A 311 17.13 23.54 -0.93
N ASP A 312 16.81 24.26 0.13
CA ASP A 312 17.65 25.32 0.67
C ASP A 312 18.92 24.76 1.35
N SER A 313 19.72 25.66 1.94
CA SER A 313 20.94 25.30 2.67
C SER A 313 20.69 24.41 3.88
N ASP A 314 19.50 24.47 4.47
CA ASP A 314 19.08 23.69 5.64
C ASP A 314 18.48 22.33 5.25
N GLY A 315 18.38 22.06 3.94
CA GLY A 315 17.84 20.82 3.38
C GLY A 315 16.31 20.76 3.36
N VAL A 316 15.64 21.87 3.66
CA VAL A 316 14.18 22.01 3.57
C VAL A 316 13.82 22.29 2.11
N ALA A 317 12.70 21.71 1.63
CA ALA A 317 12.27 21.98 0.26
C ALA A 317 11.84 23.44 0.10
N ASP A 318 12.39 24.10 -0.91
CA ASP A 318 11.88 25.38 -1.40
C ASP A 318 10.58 25.09 -2.18
N LEU A 319 9.44 25.49 -1.60
CA LEU A 319 8.13 25.17 -2.17
C LEU A 319 7.94 25.81 -3.55
N ASP A 320 8.45 27.02 -3.78
CA ASP A 320 8.34 27.69 -5.08
C ASP A 320 9.20 26.95 -6.11
N ALA A 321 10.39 26.49 -5.73
CA ALA A 321 11.24 25.67 -6.59
C ALA A 321 10.60 24.32 -6.93
N VAL A 322 9.96 23.65 -5.96
CA VAL A 322 9.23 22.40 -6.18
C VAL A 322 8.01 22.62 -7.08
N VAL A 323 7.23 23.67 -6.87
CA VAL A 323 6.08 23.99 -7.73
C VAL A 323 6.55 24.31 -9.15
N ALA A 324 7.65 25.04 -9.31
CA ALA A 324 8.24 25.31 -10.63
C ALA A 324 8.69 24.01 -11.32
N ALA A 325 9.35 23.10 -10.59
CA ALA A 325 9.73 21.78 -11.09
C ALA A 325 8.50 20.92 -11.47
N PHE A 326 7.44 20.95 -10.66
CA PHE A 326 6.17 20.28 -10.98
C PHE A 326 5.54 20.83 -12.25
N VAL A 327 5.47 22.15 -12.40
CA VAL A 327 4.93 22.79 -13.61
C VAL A 327 5.78 22.41 -14.82
N GLU A 328 7.10 22.49 -14.73
CA GLU A 328 8.04 22.07 -15.78
C GLU A 328 7.75 20.63 -16.24
N LEU A 329 7.73 19.68 -15.31
CA LEU A 329 7.45 18.27 -15.60
C LEU A 329 6.03 18.06 -16.14
N SER A 330 5.03 18.80 -15.66
CA SER A 330 3.63 18.68 -16.12
C SER A 330 3.43 19.07 -17.59
N THR A 331 4.34 19.86 -18.16
CA THR A 331 4.29 20.24 -19.58
C THR A 331 4.81 19.14 -20.51
N LEU A 332 5.51 18.15 -19.97
CA LEU A 332 6.00 17.01 -20.73
C LEU A 332 4.84 16.07 -21.11
N GLY A 333 4.93 15.48 -22.30
CA GLY A 333 4.05 14.38 -22.68
C GLY A 333 4.41 13.11 -21.89
N ASP A 334 3.45 12.19 -21.74
CA ASP A 334 3.64 10.95 -20.96
C ASP A 334 4.87 10.14 -21.38
N GLY A 335 5.16 10.06 -22.68
CA GLY A 335 6.36 9.38 -23.18
C GLY A 335 7.67 9.99 -22.66
N ALA A 336 7.76 11.32 -22.65
CA ALA A 336 8.93 12.03 -22.13
C ALA A 336 9.04 11.89 -20.60
N LEU A 337 7.91 11.91 -19.87
CA LEU A 337 7.91 11.65 -18.44
C LEU A 337 8.38 10.24 -18.08
N ARG A 338 7.96 9.22 -18.85
CA ARG A 338 8.43 7.84 -18.63
C ARG A 338 9.92 7.70 -18.84
N VAL A 339 10.45 8.28 -19.92
CA VAL A 339 11.90 8.31 -20.18
C VAL A 339 12.62 9.00 -19.04
N ARG A 340 12.13 10.17 -18.62
CA ARG A 340 12.75 10.92 -17.53
C ARG A 340 12.73 10.18 -16.20
N ALA A 341 11.65 9.48 -15.88
CA ALA A 341 11.55 8.64 -14.70
C ALA A 341 12.51 7.44 -14.76
N ALA A 342 12.66 6.81 -15.92
CA ALA A 342 13.61 5.71 -16.10
C ALA A 342 15.07 6.17 -15.94
N GLU A 343 15.42 7.33 -16.47
CA GLU A 343 16.73 7.98 -16.27
C GLU A 343 16.96 8.32 -14.80
N ALA A 344 16.01 9.00 -14.15
CA ALA A 344 16.08 9.33 -12.73
C ALA A 344 16.27 8.09 -11.85
N TRP A 345 15.57 6.98 -12.15
CA TRP A 345 15.77 5.72 -11.44
C TRP A 345 17.20 5.19 -11.66
N SER A 346 17.69 5.23 -12.89
CA SER A 346 19.04 4.77 -13.22
C SER A 346 20.12 5.57 -12.52
N ASP A 347 19.97 6.89 -12.43
CA ASP A 347 20.91 7.77 -11.74
C ASP A 347 20.91 7.52 -10.22
N LEU A 348 19.73 7.26 -9.64
CA LEU A 348 19.58 7.01 -8.21
C LEU A 348 20.19 5.67 -7.76
N TYR A 349 20.15 4.63 -8.61
CA TYR A 349 20.48 3.25 -8.21
C TYR A 349 21.60 2.59 -9.04
N GLY A 350 22.15 3.28 -10.05
CA GLY A 350 23.33 2.84 -10.80
C GLY A 350 23.09 1.70 -11.79
N GLY A 351 21.85 1.51 -12.27
CA GLY A 351 21.49 0.45 -13.22
C GLY A 351 20.18 0.73 -13.96
N GLY A 352 19.87 -0.05 -14.98
CA GLY A 352 18.60 0.08 -15.69
C GLY A 352 17.43 -0.41 -14.84
N LEU A 353 16.31 0.32 -14.86
CA LEU A 353 15.06 -0.12 -14.24
C LEU A 353 14.67 -1.49 -14.82
N PRO A 354 14.42 -2.52 -13.98
CA PRO A 354 14.02 -3.83 -14.47
C PRO A 354 12.77 -3.73 -15.36
N ASN A 355 12.85 -4.30 -16.56
CA ASN A 355 11.67 -4.43 -17.41
C ASN A 355 10.67 -5.39 -16.75
N VAL A 356 9.38 -5.01 -16.77
CA VAL A 356 8.28 -5.81 -16.24
C VAL A 356 7.44 -6.31 -17.40
N GLU A 357 7.48 -7.61 -17.64
CA GLU A 357 6.64 -8.29 -18.62
C GLU A 357 5.36 -8.81 -17.96
N ILE A 358 4.20 -8.53 -18.55
CA ILE A 358 2.92 -9.10 -18.12
C ILE A 358 2.80 -10.50 -18.72
N LEU A 359 2.74 -11.53 -17.88
CA LEU A 359 2.59 -12.92 -18.31
C LEU A 359 1.11 -13.29 -18.44
N GLU A 360 0.30 -12.91 -17.46
CA GLU A 360 -1.11 -13.29 -17.40
C GLU A 360 -1.89 -12.33 -16.50
N VAL A 361 -3.13 -12.02 -16.89
CA VAL A 361 -4.11 -11.37 -16.02
C VAL A 361 -5.34 -12.27 -15.97
N SER A 362 -5.68 -12.72 -14.76
CA SER A 362 -6.78 -13.65 -14.53
C SER A 362 -7.73 -13.13 -13.45
N ARG A 363 -8.99 -13.52 -13.53
CA ARG A 363 -9.94 -13.39 -12.42
C ARG A 363 -10.05 -14.74 -11.73
N PRO A 364 -10.04 -14.80 -10.39
CA PRO A 364 -10.38 -16.02 -9.68
C PRO A 364 -11.77 -16.52 -10.13
N PRO A 365 -12.02 -17.84 -10.11
CA PRO A 365 -13.34 -18.36 -10.43
C PRO A 365 -14.40 -17.74 -9.50
N ASP A 366 -15.54 -17.35 -10.08
CA ASP A 366 -16.69 -16.86 -9.32
C ASP A 366 -17.32 -18.02 -8.55
N GLY A 367 -16.86 -18.23 -7.32
CA GLY A 367 -17.58 -18.97 -6.29
C GLY A 367 -16.97 -20.31 -5.84
N ALA A 368 -16.95 -20.46 -4.50
CA ALA A 368 -17.58 -21.58 -3.79
C ALA A 368 -18.20 -21.06 -2.48
#